data_AF-A0A0S8KWD6-F1
#
_entry.id   AF-A0A0S8KWD6-F1
#
_cell.length_a   1.000
_cell.length_b   1.000
_cell.length_c   1.000
_cell.angle_alpha   90.00
_cell.angle_beta   90.00
_cell.angle_gamma   90.00
#
_symmetry.space_group_name_H-M   'P 1'
#
loop_
_entity.id
_entity.type
_entity.pdbx_description
1 polymer ?
#
loop_
_entity_poly.entity_id
_entity_poly.type
_entity_poly.pdbx_seq_one_letter_code
_entity_poly.pdbx_strand_id
1 'polypeptide(L)'
;MLDEVKTMDSHKDNFNAWYAGILKGLYEDRNAGFVILMVAFPLLERYLRQKSGVHKNNLDRRFSKQLTHVFPELGSESEAGKFWQVYRHGLLHQVTFSQKNAKGIKLPRGWVSNDVAAVWIDSHGDFWVHPSKFAKRVIRTIENDFTVFEGQHSADHQLPTVQQCSRVLGTGAPSQKPPVGYNL
;
A
#
# COMPACT_ATOMS: atom_id res chain seq x y z
N MET A 1 -25.41 4.73 15.76
CA MET A 1 -24.23 4.56 16.62
C MET A 1 -23.74 3.10 16.66
N LEU A 2 -24.62 2.08 16.71
CA LEU A 2 -24.20 0.67 16.62
C LEU A 2 -23.70 0.22 15.23
N ASP A 3 -24.27 0.78 14.15
CA ASP A 3 -23.88 0.40 12.78
C ASP A 3 -22.49 0.91 12.36
N GLU A 4 -22.04 2.04 12.88
CA GLU A 4 -20.72 2.61 12.58
C GLU A 4 -19.59 1.77 13.20
N VAL A 5 -19.78 1.31 14.44
CA VAL A 5 -18.81 0.47 15.16
C VAL A 5 -18.61 -0.86 14.42
N LYS A 6 -19.72 -1.51 14.04
CA LYS A 6 -19.68 -2.79 13.31
C LYS A 6 -19.02 -2.67 11.93
N THR A 7 -19.16 -1.52 11.27
CA THR A 7 -18.57 -1.27 9.95
C THR A 7 -17.05 -1.03 10.06
N MET A 8 -16.61 -0.25 11.06
CA MET A 8 -15.18 0.04 11.27
C MET A 8 -14.38 -1.22 11.60
N ASP A 9 -14.93 -2.09 12.46
CA ASP A 9 -14.32 -3.39 12.79
C ASP A 9 -14.15 -4.25 11.51
N SER A 10 -15.15 -4.24 10.63
CA SER A 10 -15.08 -4.99 9.36
C SER A 10 -14.01 -4.47 8.39
N HIS A 11 -13.78 -3.15 8.32
CA HIS A 11 -12.75 -2.58 7.46
C HIS A 11 -11.35 -2.87 7.98
N LYS A 12 -11.16 -2.84 9.30
CA LYS A 12 -9.89 -3.19 9.93
C LYS A 12 -9.56 -4.67 9.74
N ASP A 13 -10.56 -5.54 9.87
CA ASP A 13 -10.42 -6.97 9.59
C ASP A 13 -10.05 -7.23 8.13
N ASN A 14 -10.69 -6.54 7.18
CA ASN A 14 -10.35 -6.62 5.76
C ASN A 14 -8.93 -6.14 5.48
N PHE A 15 -8.51 -5.00 6.07
CA PHE A 15 -7.15 -4.51 5.96
C PHE A 15 -6.13 -5.54 6.46
N ASN A 16 -6.43 -6.18 7.60
CA ASN A 16 -5.58 -7.21 8.16
C ASN A 16 -5.50 -8.44 7.25
N ALA A 17 -6.64 -8.94 6.77
CA ALA A 17 -6.71 -10.13 5.93
C ALA A 17 -6.04 -9.93 4.57
N TRP A 18 -6.21 -8.75 3.96
CA TRP A 18 -5.74 -8.49 2.61
C TRP A 18 -4.30 -7.99 2.55
N TYR A 19 -3.81 -7.29 3.59
CA TYR A 19 -2.52 -6.63 3.54
C TYR A 19 -1.61 -7.02 4.70
N ALA A 20 -1.99 -6.72 5.94
CA ALA A 20 -1.08 -6.88 7.08
C ALA A 20 -0.67 -8.34 7.29
N GLY A 21 -1.63 -9.27 7.23
CA GLY A 21 -1.40 -10.70 7.37
C GLY A 21 -0.55 -11.28 6.22
N ILE A 22 -0.81 -10.87 4.98
CA ILE A 22 -0.05 -11.31 3.81
C ILE A 22 1.40 -10.82 3.90
N LEU A 23 1.61 -9.54 4.19
CA LEU A 23 2.94 -8.97 4.35
C LEU A 23 3.71 -9.65 5.49
N LYS A 24 3.04 -10.00 6.59
CA LYS A 24 3.65 -10.73 7.70
C LYS A 24 4.27 -12.06 7.26
N GLY A 25 3.60 -12.79 6.38
CA GLY A 25 4.14 -14.04 5.82
C GLY A 25 5.36 -13.86 4.93
N LEU A 26 5.54 -12.66 4.34
CA LEU A 26 6.64 -12.36 3.44
C LEU A 26 7.90 -11.80 4.13
N TYR A 27 7.81 -11.35 5.39
CA TYR A 27 8.89 -10.59 6.01
C TYR A 27 10.20 -11.35 6.19
N GLU A 28 10.13 -12.66 6.37
CA GLU A 28 11.30 -13.53 6.55
C GLU A 28 11.93 -13.95 5.22
N ASP A 29 11.25 -13.74 4.09
CA ASP A 29 11.79 -13.99 2.76
C ASP A 29 12.57 -12.76 2.27
N ARG A 30 13.91 -12.85 2.30
CA ARG A 30 14.81 -11.79 1.83
C ARG A 30 14.62 -11.44 0.35
N ASN A 31 14.07 -12.35 -0.46
CA ASN A 31 13.82 -12.16 -1.89
C ASN A 31 12.45 -11.51 -2.18
N ALA A 32 11.54 -11.48 -1.20
CA ALA A 32 10.23 -10.86 -1.34
C ALA A 32 10.26 -9.33 -1.26
N GLY A 33 11.45 -8.72 -1.16
CA GLY A 33 11.62 -7.29 -0.91
C GLY A 33 10.85 -6.38 -1.87
N PHE A 34 10.88 -6.69 -3.17
CA PHE A 34 10.19 -5.90 -4.17
C PHE A 34 8.66 -5.97 -4.02
N VAL A 35 8.13 -7.19 -3.82
CA VAL A 35 6.70 -7.43 -3.61
C VAL A 35 6.20 -6.73 -2.35
N ILE A 36 6.98 -6.79 -1.27
CA ILE A 36 6.69 -6.08 -0.02
C ILE A 36 6.55 -4.57 -0.28
N LEU A 37 7.46 -3.97 -1.04
CA LEU A 37 7.42 -2.53 -1.35
C LEU A 37 6.26 -2.17 -2.29
N MET A 38 5.94 -3.01 -3.28
CA MET A 38 4.80 -2.80 -4.18
C MET A 38 3.46 -2.72 -3.44
N VAL A 39 3.33 -3.38 -2.30
CA VAL A 39 2.14 -3.31 -1.45
C VAL A 39 2.26 -2.17 -0.43
N ALA A 40 3.42 -2.02 0.22
CA ALA A 40 3.59 -1.05 1.30
C ALA A 40 3.51 0.41 0.82
N PHE A 41 4.06 0.74 -0.36
CA PHE A 41 4.03 2.12 -0.87
C PHE A 41 2.62 2.64 -1.17
N PRO A 42 1.73 1.90 -1.87
CA PRO A 42 0.33 2.30 -2.04
C PRO A 42 -0.41 2.50 -0.72
N LEU A 43 -0.20 1.62 0.27
CA LEU A 43 -0.82 1.75 1.59
C LEU A 43 -0.36 3.02 2.31
N LEU A 44 0.96 3.29 2.27
CA LEU A 44 1.52 4.52 2.80
C LEU A 44 1.01 5.76 2.05
N GLU A 45 0.91 5.71 0.72
CA GLU A 45 0.37 6.82 -0.07
C GLU A 45 -1.05 7.15 0.37
N ARG A 46 -1.91 6.13 0.47
CA ARG A 46 -3.29 6.30 0.93
C ARG A 46 -3.31 6.95 2.32
N TYR A 47 -2.58 6.40 3.29
CA TYR A 47 -2.50 6.95 4.64
C TYR A 47 -2.08 8.42 4.65
N LEU A 48 -0.97 8.73 3.96
CA LEU A 48 -0.42 10.08 3.92
C LEU A 48 -1.36 11.07 3.24
N ARG A 49 -2.07 10.66 2.18
CA ARG A 49 -3.08 11.50 1.51
C ARG A 49 -4.23 11.82 2.45
N GLN A 50 -4.76 10.83 3.17
CA GLN A 50 -5.80 11.04 4.17
C GLN A 50 -5.31 11.96 5.30
N LYS A 51 -4.10 11.71 5.83
CA LYS A 51 -3.52 12.49 6.92
C LYS A 51 -3.24 13.95 6.54
N SER A 52 -2.86 14.19 5.28
CA SER A 52 -2.50 15.53 4.78
C SER A 52 -3.65 16.29 4.10
N GLY A 53 -4.74 15.61 3.76
CA GLY A 53 -5.83 16.15 2.94
C GLY A 53 -5.44 16.41 1.48
N VAL A 54 -4.38 15.78 0.98
CA VAL A 54 -3.85 15.98 -0.39
C VAL A 54 -4.33 14.87 -1.32
N HIS A 55 -5.41 15.12 -2.06
CA HIS A 55 -6.03 14.10 -2.92
C HIS A 55 -5.78 14.29 -4.43
N LYS A 56 -5.25 15.44 -4.85
CA LYS A 56 -4.92 15.73 -6.25
C LYS A 56 -3.49 15.33 -6.62
N ASN A 57 -3.18 15.31 -7.92
CA ASN A 57 -1.92 14.80 -8.51
C ASN A 57 -0.64 15.48 -8.00
N ASN A 58 -0.72 16.71 -7.50
CA ASN A 58 0.44 17.42 -6.99
C ASN A 58 0.61 17.15 -5.49
N LEU A 59 1.48 16.20 -5.17
CA LEU A 59 1.98 16.01 -3.81
C LEU A 59 2.73 17.27 -3.39
N ASP A 60 2.31 17.87 -2.29
CA ASP A 60 2.85 19.14 -1.81
C ASP A 60 3.65 18.96 -0.51
N ARG A 61 4.00 20.10 0.08
CA ARG A 61 4.73 20.20 1.34
C ARG A 61 4.02 19.48 2.50
N ARG A 62 2.68 19.48 2.54
CA ARG A 62 1.90 18.83 3.61
C ARG A 62 2.03 17.32 3.55
N PHE A 63 2.00 16.74 2.35
CA PHE A 63 2.28 15.31 2.16
C PHE A 63 3.69 14.96 2.64
N SER A 64 4.69 15.73 2.20
CA SER A 64 6.09 15.48 2.53
C SER A 64 6.36 15.63 4.04
N LYS A 65 5.69 16.58 4.70
CA LYS A 65 5.71 16.73 6.15
C LYS A 65 5.16 15.50 6.87
N GLN A 66 4.02 14.97 6.44
CA GLN A 66 3.49 13.73 7.02
C GLN A 66 4.43 12.55 6.79
N LEU A 67 5.08 12.47 5.63
CA LEU A 67 6.07 11.44 5.35
C LEU A 67 7.26 11.51 6.31
N THR A 68 7.75 12.72 6.64
CA THR A 68 8.81 12.88 7.67
C THR A 68 8.36 12.50 9.08
N HIS A 69 7.07 12.57 9.40
CA HIS A 69 6.56 12.08 10.68
C HIS A 69 6.59 10.54 10.77
N VAL A 70 6.36 9.85 9.66
CA VAL A 70 6.45 8.37 9.59
C VAL A 70 7.91 7.91 9.51
N PHE A 71 8.74 8.63 8.76
CA PHE A 71 10.17 8.34 8.56
C PHE A 71 11.01 9.57 8.89
N PRO A 72 11.27 9.84 10.19
CA PRO A 72 12.08 10.98 10.61
C PRO A 72 13.53 10.91 10.10
N GLU A 73 14.00 9.72 9.70
CA GLU A 73 15.31 9.52 9.06
C GLU A 73 15.49 10.31 7.77
N LEU A 74 14.41 10.76 7.14
CA LEU A 74 14.45 11.63 5.95
C LEU A 74 14.89 13.07 6.28
N GLY A 75 14.78 13.49 7.55
CA GLY A 75 15.29 14.76 8.07
C GLY A 75 14.54 16.03 7.63
N SER A 76 14.14 16.13 6.35
CA SER A 76 13.45 17.30 5.81
C SER A 76 12.35 16.92 4.81
N GLU A 77 11.38 17.83 4.64
CA GLU A 77 10.32 17.69 3.65
C GLU A 77 10.87 17.64 2.21
N SER A 78 12.00 18.29 1.95
CA SER A 78 12.66 18.27 0.63
C SER A 78 13.18 16.88 0.31
N GLU A 79 13.91 16.26 1.25
CA GLU A 79 14.42 14.90 1.09
C GLU A 79 13.28 13.88 1.05
N ALA A 80 12.25 14.05 1.87
CA ALA A 80 11.05 13.21 1.81
C ALA A 80 10.36 13.26 0.44
N GLY A 81 10.27 14.45 -0.17
CA GLY A 81 9.75 14.61 -1.53
C GLY A 81 10.60 13.89 -2.58
N LYS A 82 11.93 13.97 -2.50
CA LYS A 82 12.85 13.25 -3.41
C LYS A 82 12.74 11.74 -3.21
N PHE A 83 12.78 11.27 -1.97
CA PHE A 83 12.58 9.86 -1.61
C PHE A 83 11.30 9.31 -2.23
N TRP A 84 10.20 10.04 -2.06
CA TRP A 84 8.92 9.62 -2.61
C TRP A 84 8.96 9.49 -4.13
N GLN A 85 9.59 10.44 -4.83
CA GLN A 85 9.73 10.39 -6.29
C GLN A 85 10.58 9.22 -6.77
N VAL A 86 11.66 8.88 -6.07
CA VAL A 86 12.56 7.75 -6.43
C VAL A 86 11.81 6.42 -6.40
N TYR A 87 11.10 6.15 -5.29
CA TYR A 87 10.46 4.86 -5.08
C TYR A 87 9.08 4.77 -5.73
N ARG A 88 8.20 5.76 -5.55
CA ARG A 88 6.81 5.66 -6.03
C ARG A 88 6.74 5.65 -7.56
N HIS A 89 7.45 6.54 -8.24
CA HIS A 89 7.42 6.57 -9.70
C HIS A 89 8.10 5.34 -10.31
N GLY A 90 9.21 4.89 -9.73
CA GLY A 90 9.94 3.74 -10.23
C GLY A 90 9.18 2.43 -10.01
N LEU A 91 8.75 2.18 -8.76
CA LEU A 91 8.17 0.90 -8.36
C LEU A 91 6.80 0.68 -9.01
N LEU A 92 5.94 1.70 -9.04
CA LEU A 92 4.57 1.55 -9.51
C LEU A 92 4.42 1.55 -11.04
N HIS A 93 5.35 2.17 -11.77
CA HIS A 93 5.23 2.28 -13.23
C HIS A 93 6.20 1.39 -14.01
N GLN A 94 7.37 1.08 -13.45
CA GLN A 94 8.45 0.44 -14.20
C GLN A 94 9.09 -0.73 -13.46
N VAL A 95 8.60 -1.06 -12.26
CA VAL A 95 9.19 -2.12 -11.43
C VAL A 95 10.70 -1.83 -11.19
N THR A 96 11.06 -0.56 -11.06
CA THR A 96 12.46 -0.09 -10.92
C THR A 96 12.56 1.09 -9.95
N PHE A 97 13.68 1.81 -9.90
CA PHE A 97 13.82 3.07 -9.17
C PHE A 97 13.98 4.24 -10.15
N SER A 98 13.25 5.33 -9.92
CA SER A 98 13.34 6.49 -10.80
C SER A 98 14.64 7.26 -10.60
N GLN A 99 15.38 7.46 -11.69
CA GLN A 99 16.61 8.26 -11.71
C GLN A 99 16.38 9.73 -12.04
N LYS A 100 15.19 10.07 -12.55
CA LYS A 100 14.78 11.43 -12.92
C LYS A 100 13.32 11.63 -12.56
N ASN A 101 12.94 12.88 -12.27
CA ASN A 101 11.53 13.25 -12.11
C ASN A 101 10.89 13.66 -13.46
N ALA A 102 9.60 13.98 -13.43
CA ALA A 102 8.83 14.38 -14.62
C ALA A 102 9.38 15.63 -15.34
N LYS A 103 10.19 16.45 -14.67
CA LYS A 103 10.86 17.63 -15.24
C LYS A 103 12.26 17.32 -15.76
N GLY A 104 12.68 16.04 -15.77
CA GLY A 104 14.01 15.60 -16.19
C GLY A 104 15.12 15.85 -15.16
N ILE A 105 14.80 16.34 -13.96
CA ILE A 105 15.78 16.59 -12.90
C ILE A 105 16.28 15.26 -12.35
N LYS A 106 17.61 15.10 -12.24
CA LYS A 106 18.25 13.91 -11.67
C LYS A 106 17.87 13.75 -10.19
N LEU A 107 17.45 12.55 -9.82
CA LEU A 107 17.14 12.16 -8.45
C LEU A 107 18.33 11.38 -7.84
N PRO A 108 18.43 11.30 -6.51
CA PRO A 108 19.31 10.35 -5.84
C PRO A 108 18.98 8.91 -6.25
N ARG A 109 19.93 7.98 -6.10
CA ARG A 109 19.66 6.57 -6.40
C ARG A 109 18.82 5.96 -5.28
N GLY A 110 17.97 5.01 -5.67
CA GLY A 110 17.22 4.17 -4.75
C GLY A 110 17.84 2.78 -4.69
N TRP A 111 17.94 2.23 -3.48
CA TRP A 111 18.51 0.91 -3.21
C TRP A 111 17.64 0.15 -2.22
N VAL A 112 17.58 -1.17 -2.39
CA VAL A 112 16.88 -2.07 -1.47
C VAL A 112 17.89 -3.00 -0.83
N SER A 113 17.90 -3.05 0.50
CA SER A 113 18.77 -3.92 1.28
C SER A 113 18.09 -4.39 2.54
N ASN A 114 18.33 -5.64 2.94
CA ASN A 114 17.84 -6.17 4.22
C ASN A 114 18.75 -5.80 5.40
N ASP A 115 19.86 -5.11 5.15
CA ASP A 115 20.92 -4.88 6.14
C ASP A 115 20.99 -3.41 6.60
N VAL A 116 19.95 -2.62 6.29
CA VAL A 116 19.83 -1.19 6.65
C VAL A 116 18.67 -0.94 7.63
N ALA A 117 18.55 0.30 8.10
CA ALA A 117 17.35 0.76 8.81
C ALA A 117 16.11 0.74 7.90
N ALA A 118 14.92 1.05 8.43
CA ALA A 118 13.71 1.10 7.61
C ALA A 118 13.88 2.03 6.39
N VAL A 119 14.47 3.20 6.64
CA VAL A 119 14.98 4.15 5.64
C VAL A 119 16.36 4.59 6.10
N TRP A 120 17.30 4.71 5.17
CA TRP A 120 18.63 5.26 5.42
C TRP A 120 19.07 6.13 4.25
N ILE A 121 19.82 7.19 4.55
CA ILE A 121 20.47 8.06 3.58
C ILE A 121 21.97 7.88 3.79
N ASP A 122 22.69 7.47 2.76
CA ASP A 122 24.14 7.28 2.85
C ASP A 122 24.91 8.59 2.70
N SER A 123 26.24 8.53 2.80
CA SER A 123 27.12 9.69 2.66
C SER A 123 27.10 10.33 1.26
N HIS A 124 26.59 9.63 0.25
CA HIS A 124 26.41 10.14 -1.11
C HIS A 124 25.02 10.74 -1.34
N GLY A 125 24.12 10.65 -0.34
CA GLY A 125 22.74 11.10 -0.44
C GLY A 125 21.82 10.10 -1.13
N ASP A 126 22.27 8.87 -1.39
CA ASP A 126 21.42 7.83 -1.97
C ASP A 126 20.48 7.24 -0.90
N PHE A 127 19.26 6.89 -1.33
CA PHE A 127 18.23 6.37 -0.44
C PHE A 127 18.26 4.84 -0.40
N TRP A 128 18.28 4.28 0.79
CA TRP A 128 18.21 2.85 1.04
C TRP A 128 16.95 2.50 1.82
N VAL A 129 16.24 1.46 1.38
CA VAL A 129 15.03 0.97 2.05
C VAL A 129 15.22 -0.49 2.45
N HIS A 130 14.94 -0.79 3.72
CA HIS A 130 14.72 -2.16 4.15
C HIS A 130 13.25 -2.53 3.97
N PRO A 131 12.91 -3.49 3.08
CA PRO A 131 11.51 -3.79 2.73
C PRO A 131 10.65 -4.17 3.93
N SER A 132 11.06 -5.19 4.69
CA SER A 132 10.27 -5.67 5.83
C SER A 132 10.18 -4.63 6.95
N LYS A 133 11.28 -3.94 7.31
CA LYS A 133 11.24 -2.89 8.35
C LYS A 133 10.39 -1.69 7.93
N PHE A 134 10.48 -1.27 6.66
CA PHE A 134 9.65 -0.23 6.08
C PHE A 134 8.17 -0.61 6.14
N ALA A 135 7.80 -1.78 5.60
CA ALA A 135 6.43 -2.25 5.60
C ALA A 135 5.87 -2.44 7.01
N LYS A 136 6.63 -3.03 7.95
CA LYS A 136 6.25 -3.14 9.36
C LYS A 136 5.93 -1.76 9.96
N ARG A 137 6.73 -0.73 9.66
CA ARG A 137 6.48 0.63 10.14
C ARG A 137 5.20 1.21 9.52
N VAL A 138 5.00 1.08 8.21
CA VAL A 138 3.78 1.53 7.52
C VAL A 138 2.54 0.88 8.12
N ILE A 139 2.52 -0.45 8.24
CA ILE A 139 1.39 -1.20 8.81
C ILE A 139 1.11 -0.75 10.24
N ARG A 140 2.14 -0.64 11.09
CA ARG A 140 1.97 -0.17 12.47
C ARG A 140 1.43 1.25 12.55
N THR A 141 1.89 2.15 11.69
CA THR A 141 1.38 3.52 11.61
C THR A 141 -0.11 3.52 11.25
N ILE A 142 -0.52 2.70 10.28
CA ILE A 142 -1.92 2.58 9.88
C ILE A 142 -2.77 1.95 10.99
N GLU A 143 -2.30 0.88 11.63
CA GLU A 143 -3.04 0.20 12.70
C GLU A 143 -3.29 1.13 13.91
N ASN A 144 -2.32 1.99 14.23
CA ASN A 144 -2.41 2.96 15.31
C ASN A 144 -3.31 4.16 14.99
N ASP A 145 -3.55 4.45 13.70
CA ASP A 145 -4.31 5.60 13.23
C ASP A 145 -5.29 5.20 12.10
N PHE A 146 -5.99 4.09 12.35
CA PHE A 146 -6.78 3.41 11.32
C PHE A 146 -7.96 4.26 10.82
N THR A 147 -8.54 5.08 11.70
CA THR A 147 -9.66 5.98 11.35
C THR A 147 -9.25 7.00 10.28
N VAL A 148 -8.02 7.49 10.33
CA VAL A 148 -7.46 8.33 9.26
C VAL A 148 -7.30 7.53 7.98
N PHE A 149 -6.72 6.32 8.05
CA PHE A 149 -6.51 5.48 6.87
C PHE A 149 -7.81 5.07 6.16
N GLU A 150 -8.84 4.78 6.94
CA GLU A 150 -10.19 4.45 6.48
C GLU A 150 -10.75 5.59 5.63
N GLY A 151 -10.49 6.83 6.02
CA GLY A 151 -10.82 8.02 5.26
C GLY A 151 -12.15 8.64 5.67
N GLN A 152 -12.43 8.73 6.99
CA GLN A 152 -13.57 9.48 7.53
C GLN A 152 -13.68 10.92 6.98
N HIS A 153 -12.60 11.48 6.44
CA HIS A 153 -12.55 12.83 5.88
C HIS A 153 -12.44 12.88 4.35
N SER A 154 -12.66 11.77 3.63
CA SER A 154 -12.56 11.71 2.16
C SER A 154 -13.60 10.78 1.54
N ALA A 155 -14.83 11.30 1.39
CA ALA A 155 -15.97 10.56 0.84
C ALA A 155 -15.70 9.96 -0.55
N ASP A 156 -14.85 10.59 -1.37
CA ASP A 156 -14.55 10.16 -2.75
C ASP A 156 -13.57 8.97 -2.84
N HIS A 157 -13.03 8.49 -1.72
CA HIS A 157 -11.96 7.49 -1.69
C HIS A 157 -12.20 6.39 -0.65
N GLN A 158 -13.41 5.83 -0.61
CA GLN A 158 -13.76 4.75 0.32
C GLN A 158 -12.87 3.52 0.17
N LEU A 159 -12.69 2.78 1.27
CA LEU A 159 -12.00 1.49 1.24
C LEU A 159 -12.85 0.46 0.48
N PRO A 160 -12.23 -0.46 -0.27
CA PRO A 160 -12.93 -1.60 -0.83
C PRO A 160 -13.54 -2.46 0.29
N THR A 161 -14.80 -2.83 0.13
CA THR A 161 -15.51 -3.72 1.03
C THR A 161 -15.55 -5.14 0.45
N VAL A 162 -15.37 -6.15 1.31
CA VAL A 162 -15.63 -7.53 0.93
C VAL A 162 -17.14 -7.69 0.80
N GLN A 163 -17.65 -7.88 -0.42
CA GLN A 163 -18.97 -8.48 -0.58
C GLN A 163 -18.83 -9.98 -0.36
N GLN A 164 -19.41 -10.49 0.74
CA GLN A 164 -19.60 -11.93 0.87
C GLN A 164 -20.57 -12.36 -0.22
N CYS A 165 -20.05 -13.05 -1.24
CA CYS A 165 -20.91 -13.72 -2.21
C CYS A 165 -21.59 -14.86 -1.45
N SER A 166 -22.80 -14.61 -0.96
CA SER A 166 -23.68 -15.67 -0.47
C SER A 166 -23.78 -16.65 -1.61
N ARG A 167 -23.11 -17.80 -1.50
CA ARG A 167 -23.36 -18.93 -2.39
C ARG A 167 -24.84 -19.23 -2.21
N VAL A 168 -25.67 -18.75 -3.12
CA VAL A 168 -26.98 -19.33 -3.35
C VAL A 168 -26.65 -20.77 -3.72
N LEU A 169 -26.77 -21.67 -2.74
CA LEU A 169 -26.83 -23.09 -2.98
C LEU A 169 -27.98 -23.28 -3.95
N GLY A 170 -27.65 -23.31 -5.24
CA GLY A 170 -28.61 -23.55 -6.31
C GLY A 170 -29.22 -24.91 -6.05
N THR A 171 -30.44 -24.91 -5.52
CA THR A 171 -31.30 -26.07 -5.51
C THR A 171 -31.69 -26.34 -6.95
N GLY A 172 -31.09 -27.36 -7.55
CA GLY A 172 -31.58 -28.02 -8.76
C GLY A 172 -30.85 -27.66 -10.04
N ALA A 173 -29.89 -28.50 -10.43
CA ALA A 173 -29.63 -28.70 -11.85
C ALA A 173 -30.86 -29.39 -12.48
N PRO A 174 -31.43 -28.88 -13.58
CA PRO A 174 -32.43 -29.63 -14.33
C PRO A 174 -31.77 -30.88 -14.91
N SER A 175 -32.32 -32.05 -14.56
CA SER A 175 -31.93 -33.34 -15.12
C SER A 175 -32.15 -33.32 -16.64
N GLN A 176 -31.09 -33.11 -17.39
CA GLN A 176 -31.09 -33.35 -18.83
C GLN A 176 -31.10 -34.87 -19.03
N LYS A 177 -32.28 -35.42 -19.39
CA LYS A 177 -32.37 -36.77 -19.92
C LYS A 177 -31.53 -36.85 -21.21
N PRO A 178 -30.70 -37.89 -21.39
CA PRO A 178 -29.97 -38.08 -22.63
C PRO A 178 -30.95 -38.31 -23.79
N PRO A 179 -30.66 -37.80 -25.00
CA PRO A 179 -31.49 -38.06 -26.16
C PRO A 179 -31.43 -39.55 -26.53
N VAL A 180 -32.61 -40.11 -26.77
CA VAL A 180 -32.83 -41.47 -27.28
C VAL A 180 -32.15 -41.60 -28.64
N GLY A 181 -31.33 -42.63 -28.80
CA GLY A 181 -30.53 -42.88 -29.98
C GLY A 181 -31.34 -42.97 -31.28
N TYR A 182 -30.72 -42.49 -32.35
CA TYR A 182 -31.08 -42.89 -33.71
C TYR A 182 -30.12 -44.01 -34.13
N ASN A 183 -30.68 -45.19 -34.35
CA ASN A 183 -30.06 -46.20 -35.20
C ASN A 183 -30.04 -45.67 -36.63
N LEU A 184 -28.87 -45.66 -37.24
CA LEU A 184 -28.59 -46.13 -38.61
C LEU A 184 -27.06 -46.22 -38.79
#